data_AF-A0A8T5HYV5-F1
#
_entry.id   AF-A0A8T5HYV5-F1
#
_cell.length_a   1.000
_cell.length_b   1.000
_cell.length_c   1.000
_cell.angle_alpha   90.00
_cell.angle_beta   90.00
_cell.angle_gamma   90.00
#
_symmetry.space_group_name_H-M   'P 1'
#
loop_
_entity.id
_entity.type
_entity.pdbx_description
1 polymer ?
#
loop_
_entity_poly.entity_id
_entity_poly.type
_entity_poly.pdbx_seq_one_letter_code
_entity_poly.pdbx_strand_id
1 'polypeptide(L)'
;MKNIFQEIVNKFRSYKTKEFPRTGKFFLNLGISANMMTTFSLIIGLVAVYFLFSNHLLFVVFAAVHLIADGLDGLIAKASQTTKFGQYFDLLADRAIALLILLKVAMYLQDYYVFIIFGLYVLTQSIHFISRLESPIVFIRTATIIVAAIYVFYEPLLLIGYLIAGVFVIYSLALQLQWVVKKRFG
;
A
#
# COMPACT_ATOMS: atom_id res chain seq x y z
N MET A 1 -28.64 -11.03 -20.14
CA MET A 1 -27.78 -11.92 -19.32
C MET A 1 -26.92 -11.06 -18.41
N LYS A 2 -27.17 -11.04 -17.09
CA LYS A 2 -26.23 -10.43 -16.13
C LYS A 2 -24.95 -11.26 -16.19
N ASN A 3 -23.84 -10.66 -16.63
CA ASN A 3 -22.55 -11.35 -16.71
C ASN A 3 -22.20 -11.88 -15.32
N ILE A 4 -21.86 -13.17 -15.22
CA ILE A 4 -21.35 -13.81 -14.00
C ILE A 4 -20.24 -12.97 -13.36
N PHE A 5 -19.43 -12.28 -14.18
CA PHE A 5 -18.43 -11.31 -13.76
C PHE A 5 -19.00 -10.14 -12.93
N GLN A 6 -20.11 -9.53 -13.34
CA GLN A 6 -20.79 -8.48 -12.58
C GLN A 6 -21.34 -9.00 -11.25
N GLU A 7 -21.82 -10.25 -11.20
CA GLU A 7 -22.26 -10.90 -9.97
C GLU A 7 -21.12 -11.18 -9.00
N ILE A 8 -19.98 -11.67 -9.50
CA ILE A 8 -18.76 -11.90 -8.70
C ILE A 8 -18.23 -10.57 -8.15
N VAL A 9 -18.16 -9.53 -8.98
CA VAL A 9 -17.74 -8.17 -8.57
C VAL A 9 -18.69 -7.59 -7.51
N ASN A 10 -20.00 -7.78 -7.67
CA ASN A 10 -20.99 -7.31 -6.71
C ASN A 10 -20.97 -8.13 -5.39
N LYS A 11 -20.67 -9.43 -5.44
CA LYS A 11 -20.44 -10.27 -4.26
C LYS A 11 -19.17 -9.86 -3.51
N PHE A 12 -18.09 -9.53 -4.23
CA PHE A 12 -16.87 -8.98 -3.63
C PHE A 12 -17.12 -7.59 -3.03
N ARG A 13 -17.88 -6.73 -3.71
CA ARG A 13 -18.33 -5.43 -3.16
C ARG A 13 -19.17 -5.59 -1.90
N SER A 14 -20.08 -6.57 -1.86
CA SER A 14 -20.96 -6.81 -0.70
C SER A 14 -20.25 -7.48 0.48
N TYR A 15 -19.17 -8.23 0.24
CA TYR A 15 -18.26 -8.69 1.30
C TYR A 15 -17.41 -7.53 1.85
N LYS A 16 -16.92 -6.63 0.98
CA LYS A 16 -16.12 -5.46 1.38
C LYS A 16 -16.89 -4.45 2.25
N THR A 17 -18.22 -4.44 2.16
CA THR A 17 -19.12 -3.65 3.02
C THR A 17 -19.53 -4.34 4.31
N LYS A 18 -19.21 -5.63 4.49
CA LYS A 18 -19.72 -6.43 5.60
C LYS A 18 -18.65 -6.69 6.66
N GLU A 19 -17.97 -5.68 7.20
CA GLU A 19 -17.07 -5.91 8.34
C GLU A 19 -17.07 -4.81 9.42
N PHE A 20 -17.17 -5.31 10.67
CA PHE A 20 -16.95 -4.76 12.01
C PHE A 20 -17.36 -3.30 12.32
N PRO A 21 -18.67 -2.98 12.31
CA PRO A 21 -19.15 -1.71 12.85
C PRO A 21 -18.86 -1.53 14.34
N ARG A 22 -18.59 -2.61 15.10
CA ARG A 22 -18.29 -2.53 16.54
C ARG A 22 -16.89 -1.98 16.82
N THR A 23 -15.88 -2.43 16.09
CA THR A 23 -14.49 -2.01 16.31
C THR A 23 -14.29 -0.55 15.96
N GLY A 24 -14.79 -0.09 14.80
CA GLY A 24 -14.71 1.33 14.43
C GLY A 24 -15.45 2.24 15.41
N LYS A 25 -16.63 1.83 15.90
CA LYS A 25 -17.38 2.59 16.92
C LYS A 25 -16.66 2.66 18.26
N PHE A 26 -15.96 1.61 18.67
CA PHE A 26 -15.18 1.61 19.91
C PHE A 26 -14.12 2.72 19.90
N PHE A 27 -13.32 2.82 18.83
CA PHE A 27 -12.31 3.89 18.71
C PHE A 27 -12.93 5.28 18.57
N LEU A 28 -14.05 5.42 17.86
CA LEU A 28 -14.78 6.69 17.80
C LEU A 28 -15.30 7.14 19.16
N ASN A 29 -15.80 6.22 19.99
CA ASN A 29 -16.24 6.52 21.35
C ASN A 29 -15.08 6.96 22.26
N LEU A 30 -13.85 6.55 21.94
CA LEU A 30 -12.63 7.03 22.59
C LEU A 30 -12.14 8.39 22.04
N GLY A 31 -12.86 9.00 21.09
CA GLY A 31 -12.49 10.27 20.46
C GLY A 31 -11.38 10.15 19.41
N ILE A 32 -11.01 8.92 19.00
CA ILE A 32 -9.95 8.69 18.01
C ILE A 32 -10.56 8.77 16.60
N SER A 33 -10.13 9.77 15.82
CA SER A 33 -10.54 9.92 14.43
C SER A 33 -9.74 9.01 13.49
N ALA A 34 -10.30 8.75 12.30
CA ALA A 34 -9.59 7.98 11.26
C ALA A 34 -8.24 8.62 10.91
N ASN A 35 -8.21 9.94 10.71
CA ASN A 35 -6.97 10.67 10.40
C ASN A 35 -5.91 10.53 11.51
N MET A 36 -6.32 10.52 12.79
CA MET A 36 -5.38 10.28 13.89
C MET A 36 -4.79 8.88 13.83
N MET A 37 -5.60 7.87 13.51
CA MET A 37 -5.14 6.50 13.33
C MET A 37 -4.22 6.37 12.11
N THR A 38 -4.53 7.03 10.99
CA THR A 38 -3.64 7.09 9.81
C THR A 38 -2.30 7.76 10.15
N THR A 39 -2.31 8.89 10.88
CA THR A 39 -1.08 9.55 11.32
C THR A 39 -0.26 8.65 12.25
N PHE A 40 -0.92 7.96 13.18
CA PHE A 40 -0.27 6.98 14.05
C PHE A 40 0.35 5.84 13.24
N SER A 41 -0.41 5.26 12.31
CA SER A 41 0.06 4.23 11.38
C SER A 41 1.29 4.69 10.60
N LEU A 42 1.28 5.92 10.08
CA LEU A 42 2.40 6.50 9.34
C LEU A 42 3.66 6.63 10.23
N ILE A 43 3.53 7.16 11.44
CA ILE A 43 4.67 7.29 12.38
C ILE A 43 5.25 5.91 12.69
N ILE A 44 4.41 4.93 13.00
CA ILE A 44 4.84 3.56 13.28
C ILE A 44 5.50 2.92 12.05
N GLY A 45 4.96 3.16 10.85
CA GLY A 45 5.56 2.71 9.60
C GLY A 45 6.95 3.31 9.36
N LEU A 46 7.17 4.58 9.68
CA LEU A 46 8.49 5.21 9.59
C LEU A 46 9.48 4.60 10.58
N VAL A 47 9.04 4.31 11.80
CA VAL A 47 9.86 3.60 12.80
C VAL A 47 10.18 2.17 12.32
N ALA A 48 9.23 1.47 11.71
CA ALA A 48 9.50 0.18 11.10
C ALA A 48 10.59 0.30 10.04
N VAL A 49 10.42 1.19 9.05
CA VAL A 49 11.42 1.45 8.01
C VAL A 49 12.79 1.73 8.62
N TYR A 50 12.87 2.55 9.67
CA TYR A 50 14.13 2.85 10.36
C TYR A 50 14.85 1.59 10.85
N PHE A 51 14.14 0.60 11.39
CA PHE A 51 14.72 -0.64 11.91
C PHE A 51 14.96 -1.75 10.87
N LEU A 52 14.44 -1.61 9.64
CA LEU A 52 14.43 -2.68 8.61
C LEU A 52 15.71 -3.52 8.46
N PHE A 53 16.89 -2.90 8.54
CA PHE A 53 18.20 -3.59 8.41
C PHE A 53 19.09 -3.48 9.65
N SER A 54 18.66 -2.78 10.70
CA SER A 54 19.44 -2.61 11.93
C SER A 54 18.93 -3.49 13.07
N ASN A 55 17.63 -3.76 13.12
CA ASN A 55 17.03 -4.67 14.08
C ASN A 55 15.78 -5.32 13.48
N HIS A 56 15.93 -6.55 13.00
CA HIS A 56 14.86 -7.25 12.29
C HIS A 56 13.62 -7.51 13.16
N LEU A 57 13.80 -7.88 14.43
CA LEU A 57 12.68 -8.11 15.34
C LEU A 57 11.85 -6.84 15.52
N LEU A 58 12.51 -5.70 15.74
CA LEU A 58 11.82 -4.40 15.85
C LEU A 58 11.13 -4.03 14.53
N PHE A 59 11.77 -4.26 13.37
CA PHE A 59 11.12 -4.07 12.08
C PHE A 59 9.81 -4.85 11.99
N VAL A 60 9.83 -6.17 12.26
CA VAL A 60 8.65 -7.02 12.15
C VAL A 60 7.54 -6.56 13.11
N VAL A 61 7.89 -6.23 14.36
CA VAL A 61 6.92 -5.74 15.35
C VAL A 61 6.28 -4.43 14.89
N PHE A 62 7.08 -3.43 14.52
CA PHE A 62 6.54 -2.14 14.09
C PHE A 62 5.80 -2.25 12.75
N ALA A 63 6.26 -3.07 11.81
CA ALA A 63 5.57 -3.31 10.55
C ALA A 63 4.21 -3.99 10.77
N ALA A 64 4.11 -4.94 11.68
CA ALA A 64 2.84 -5.56 12.05
C ALA A 64 1.89 -4.55 12.69
N VAL A 65 2.38 -3.73 13.63
CA VAL A 65 1.56 -2.67 14.25
C VAL A 65 1.10 -1.64 13.22
N HIS A 66 1.96 -1.24 12.28
CA HIS A 66 1.60 -0.37 11.15
C HIS A 66 0.45 -0.98 10.32
N LEU A 67 0.59 -2.23 9.87
CA LEU A 67 -0.44 -2.90 9.07
C LEU A 67 -1.78 -3.05 9.81
N ILE A 68 -1.74 -3.28 11.13
CA ILE A 68 -2.95 -3.35 11.96
C ILE A 68 -3.59 -1.96 12.07
N ALA A 69 -2.81 -0.92 12.38
CA ALA A 69 -3.31 0.45 12.53
C ALA A 69 -3.94 0.97 11.23
N ASP A 70 -3.33 0.66 10.09
CA ASP A 70 -3.83 0.90 8.73
C ASP A 70 -5.18 0.21 8.49
N GLY A 71 -5.31 -1.06 8.87
CA GLY A 71 -6.61 -1.74 8.80
C GLY A 71 -7.68 -1.11 9.71
N LEU A 72 -7.28 -0.58 10.86
CA LEU A 72 -8.18 0.06 11.82
C LEU A 72 -8.68 1.42 11.34
N ASP A 73 -7.86 2.24 10.69
CA ASP A 73 -8.31 3.56 10.22
C ASP A 73 -9.44 3.45 9.20
N GLY A 74 -9.40 2.44 8.32
CA GLY A 74 -10.45 2.17 7.35
C GLY A 74 -11.75 1.72 8.01
N LEU A 75 -11.68 1.00 9.12
CA LEU A 75 -12.85 0.63 9.93
C LEU A 75 -13.43 1.85 10.66
N ILE A 76 -12.58 2.73 11.20
CA ILE A 76 -13.00 3.99 11.85
C ILE A 76 -13.62 4.94 10.82
N ALA A 77 -13.04 5.05 9.63
CA ALA A 77 -13.53 5.88 8.54
C ALA A 77 -14.91 5.41 8.06
N LYS A 78 -15.13 4.09 7.99
CA LYS A 78 -16.44 3.49 7.66
C LYS A 78 -17.48 3.64 8.77
N ALA A 79 -17.07 3.58 10.04
CA ALA A 79 -17.97 3.76 11.18
C ALA A 79 -18.34 5.24 11.42
N SER A 80 -17.55 6.16 10.88
CA SER A 80 -17.79 7.60 10.83
C SER A 80 -18.22 8.03 9.41
N GLN A 81 -18.03 9.30 9.05
CA GLN A 81 -18.18 9.76 7.67
C GLN A 81 -16.81 9.82 7.00
N THR A 82 -16.61 9.00 5.96
CA THR A 82 -15.41 9.08 5.12
C THR A 82 -15.30 10.44 4.45
N THR A 83 -14.17 11.13 4.62
CA THR A 83 -13.90 12.41 3.95
C THR A 83 -12.97 12.20 2.74
N LYS A 84 -13.08 13.05 1.72
CA LYS A 84 -12.16 13.03 0.56
C LYS A 84 -10.71 13.26 0.98
N PHE A 85 -10.50 14.14 1.97
CA PHE A 85 -9.18 14.40 2.53
C PHE A 85 -8.59 13.15 3.22
N GLY A 86 -9.37 12.48 4.08
CA GLY A 86 -8.91 11.28 4.77
C GLY A 86 -8.52 10.16 3.81
N GLN A 87 -9.33 9.91 2.77
CA GLN A 87 -9.00 8.92 1.73
C GLN A 87 -7.70 9.25 1.00
N TYR A 88 -7.44 10.53 0.75
CA TYR A 88 -6.23 10.98 0.11
C TYR A 88 -5.01 10.86 1.03
N PHE A 89 -5.18 11.18 2.32
CA PHE A 89 -4.13 11.10 3.32
C PHE A 89 -3.70 9.66 3.60
N ASP A 90 -4.65 8.74 3.76
CA ASP A 90 -4.45 7.29 3.88
C ASP A 90 -3.60 6.75 2.73
N LEU A 91 -4.06 7.01 1.50
CA LEU A 91 -3.38 6.57 0.29
C LEU A 91 -1.97 7.18 0.13
N LEU A 92 -1.76 8.40 0.60
CA LEU A 92 -0.43 9.03 0.63
C LEU A 92 0.49 8.38 1.66
N ALA A 93 -0.01 8.13 2.87
CA ALA A 93 0.73 7.48 3.94
C ALA A 93 1.21 6.08 3.51
N ASP A 94 0.30 5.28 2.94
CA ASP A 94 0.58 3.96 2.38
C ASP A 94 1.73 3.96 1.38
N ARG A 95 1.68 4.92 0.46
CA ARG A 95 2.66 5.04 -0.62
C ARG A 95 4.00 5.51 -0.10
N ALA A 96 4.02 6.42 0.86
CA ALA A 96 5.24 6.89 1.48
C ALA A 96 5.99 5.72 2.14
N ILE A 97 5.30 4.88 2.93
CA ILE A 97 5.92 3.71 3.56
C ILE A 97 6.42 2.71 2.52
N ALA A 98 5.62 2.39 1.51
CA ALA A 98 6.05 1.48 0.44
C ALA A 98 7.28 2.00 -0.32
N LEU A 99 7.30 3.29 -0.66
CA LEU A 99 8.43 3.97 -1.30
C LEU A 99 9.70 3.86 -0.45
N LEU A 100 9.59 4.15 0.85
CA LEU A 100 10.73 4.15 1.74
C LEU A 100 11.31 2.76 1.98
N ILE A 101 10.46 1.72 2.09
CA ILE A 101 10.92 0.32 2.17
C ILE A 101 11.69 -0.05 0.90
N LEU A 102 11.11 0.24 -0.27
CA LEU A 102 11.74 -0.05 -1.56
C LEU A 102 13.08 0.67 -1.69
N LEU A 103 13.14 1.96 -1.36
CA LEU A 103 14.38 2.73 -1.35
C LEU A 103 15.43 2.10 -0.44
N LYS A 104 15.05 1.74 0.80
CA LYS A 104 15.99 1.14 1.75
C LYS A 104 16.54 -0.19 1.23
N VAL A 105 15.67 -1.03 0.67
CA VAL A 105 16.08 -2.31 0.05
C VAL A 105 17.04 -2.08 -1.12
N ALA A 106 16.76 -1.09 -1.97
CA ALA A 106 17.67 -0.70 -3.06
C ALA A 106 19.06 -0.28 -2.54
N MET A 107 19.09 0.52 -1.48
CA MET A 107 20.34 0.93 -0.83
C MET A 107 21.08 -0.23 -0.15
N TYR A 108 20.36 -1.22 0.37
CA TYR A 108 20.93 -2.40 1.02
C TYR A 108 21.53 -3.39 0.01
N LEU A 109 20.78 -3.74 -1.03
CA LEU A 109 21.24 -4.69 -2.05
C LEU A 109 22.30 -4.10 -2.99
N GLN A 110 22.29 -2.78 -3.19
CA GLN A 110 23.19 -2.07 -4.11
C GLN A 110 23.20 -2.63 -5.55
N ASP A 111 22.11 -3.28 -5.95
CA ASP A 111 21.96 -3.90 -7.26
C ASP A 111 21.29 -2.93 -8.25
N TYR A 112 21.84 -2.85 -9.46
CA TYR A 112 21.38 -1.96 -10.52
C TYR A 112 19.92 -2.19 -10.92
N TYR A 113 19.47 -3.44 -11.00
CA TYR A 113 18.10 -3.79 -11.36
C TYR A 113 17.10 -3.33 -10.29
N VAL A 114 17.51 -3.37 -9.03
CA VAL A 114 16.70 -2.94 -7.88
C VAL A 114 16.49 -1.42 -7.91
N PHE A 115 17.50 -0.64 -8.27
CA PHE A 115 17.36 0.80 -8.49
C PHE A 115 16.48 1.14 -9.69
N ILE A 116 16.56 0.39 -10.80
CA ILE A 116 15.65 0.56 -11.94
C ILE A 116 14.20 0.35 -11.50
N ILE A 117 13.91 -0.74 -10.79
CA ILE A 117 12.56 -1.05 -10.31
C ILE A 117 12.05 0.04 -9.36
N PHE A 118 12.91 0.55 -8.47
CA PHE A 118 12.58 1.68 -7.63
C PHE A 118 12.21 2.93 -8.44
N GLY A 119 13.01 3.29 -9.45
CA GLY A 119 12.73 4.42 -10.34
C GLY A 119 11.42 4.25 -11.12
N LEU A 120 11.15 3.06 -11.65
CA LEU A 120 9.89 2.73 -12.32
C LEU A 120 8.70 2.82 -11.35
N TYR A 121 8.87 2.40 -10.11
CA TYR A 121 7.83 2.54 -9.09
C TYR A 121 7.53 4.01 -8.80
N VAL A 122 8.55 4.84 -8.59
CA VAL A 122 8.38 6.31 -8.44
C VAL A 122 7.64 6.91 -9.64
N LEU A 123 7.96 6.47 -10.86
CA LEU A 123 7.27 6.91 -12.07
C LEU A 123 5.79 6.50 -12.06
N THR A 124 5.44 5.25 -11.72
CA THR A 124 4.03 4.80 -11.62
C THR A 124 3.23 5.64 -10.62
N GLN A 125 3.84 5.97 -9.47
CA GLN A 125 3.18 6.77 -8.44
C GLN A 125 2.99 8.22 -8.91
N SER A 126 3.99 8.78 -9.60
CA SER A 126 3.92 10.12 -10.16
C SER A 126 2.82 10.26 -11.21
N ILE A 127 2.73 9.31 -12.16
CA ILE A 127 1.66 9.27 -13.17
C ILE A 127 0.30 9.18 -12.50
N HIS A 128 0.18 8.31 -11.49
CA HIS A 128 -1.07 8.14 -10.76
C HIS A 128 -1.47 9.36 -9.92
N PHE A 129 -0.50 10.09 -9.38
CA PHE A 129 -0.75 11.34 -8.67
C PHE A 129 -1.17 12.46 -9.61
N ILE A 130 -0.47 12.63 -10.73
CA ILE A 130 -0.78 13.62 -11.78
C ILE A 130 -2.16 13.34 -12.39
N SER A 131 -2.55 12.07 -12.52
CA SER A 131 -3.89 11.68 -12.98
C SER A 131 -4.99 11.88 -11.94
N ARG A 132 -4.70 12.54 -10.80
CA ARG A 132 -5.63 12.75 -9.68
C ARG A 132 -6.21 11.44 -9.14
N LEU A 133 -5.38 10.41 -9.09
CA LEU A 133 -5.71 9.07 -8.61
C LEU A 133 -6.68 8.27 -9.50
N GLU A 134 -6.85 8.68 -10.76
CA GLU A 134 -7.76 8.00 -11.70
C GLU A 134 -7.10 6.86 -12.48
N SER A 135 -5.77 6.90 -12.67
CA SER A 135 -5.09 5.89 -13.47
C SER A 135 -5.05 4.53 -12.73
N PRO A 136 -5.11 3.40 -13.43
CA PRO A 136 -4.99 2.09 -12.79
C PRO A 136 -3.59 1.90 -12.18
N ILE A 137 -3.51 1.26 -11.01
CA ILE A 137 -2.24 0.89 -10.36
C ILE A 137 -2.42 -0.39 -9.56
N VAL A 138 -1.43 -1.27 -9.60
CA VAL A 138 -1.38 -2.45 -8.74
C VAL A 138 -0.64 -2.10 -7.45
N PHE A 139 -1.30 -2.34 -6.32
CA PHE A 139 -0.73 -2.06 -5.00
C PHE A 139 0.17 -3.21 -4.54
N ILE A 140 1.45 -2.91 -4.34
CA ILE A 140 2.48 -3.90 -3.95
C ILE A 140 2.94 -3.80 -2.48
N ARG A 141 2.46 -2.80 -1.73
CA ARG A 141 2.92 -2.47 -0.36
C ARG A 141 2.94 -3.67 0.59
N THR A 142 1.81 -4.37 0.74
CA THR A 142 1.71 -5.46 1.71
C THR A 142 2.66 -6.60 1.35
N ALA A 143 2.82 -6.89 0.05
CA ALA A 143 3.76 -7.89 -0.42
C ALA A 143 5.22 -7.48 -0.13
N THR A 144 5.58 -6.21 -0.33
CA THR A 144 6.94 -5.73 -0.05
C THR A 144 7.27 -5.75 1.45
N ILE A 145 6.31 -5.39 2.31
CA ILE A 145 6.46 -5.51 3.77
C ILE A 145 6.64 -6.97 4.19
N ILE A 146 5.82 -7.88 3.64
CA ILE A 146 5.92 -9.31 3.98
C ILE A 146 7.28 -9.84 3.56
N VAL A 147 7.72 -9.63 2.31
CA VAL A 147 9.05 -10.06 1.83
C VAL A 147 10.15 -9.50 2.74
N ALA A 148 10.08 -8.22 3.08
CA ALA A 148 11.02 -7.58 4.00
C ALA A 148 10.93 -8.12 5.44
N ALA A 149 9.82 -8.73 5.85
CA ALA A 149 9.67 -9.33 7.18
C ALA A 149 10.23 -10.75 7.24
N ILE A 150 10.42 -11.42 6.11
CA ILE A 150 10.89 -12.81 6.08
C ILE A 150 12.28 -12.98 5.44
N TYR A 151 12.92 -11.90 4.98
CA TYR A 151 14.21 -11.99 4.28
C TYR A 151 15.32 -12.63 5.13
N VAL A 152 15.29 -12.46 6.45
CA VAL A 152 16.31 -13.01 7.37
C VAL A 152 16.34 -14.54 7.36
N PHE A 153 15.24 -15.20 6.97
CA PHE A 153 15.21 -16.65 6.83
C PHE A 153 15.86 -17.14 5.54
N TYR A 154 15.95 -16.29 4.51
CA TYR A 154 16.53 -16.63 3.21
C TYR A 154 16.91 -15.34 2.46
N GLU A 155 18.16 -14.88 2.58
CA GLU A 155 18.64 -13.63 1.97
C GLU A 155 18.26 -13.43 0.49
N PRO A 156 18.34 -14.46 -0.41
CA PRO A 156 17.95 -14.29 -1.81
C PRO A 156 16.48 -13.90 -2.02
N LEU A 157 15.63 -14.09 -1.00
CA LEU A 157 14.22 -13.75 -1.03
C LEU A 157 13.98 -12.25 -1.22
N LEU A 158 14.87 -11.40 -0.71
CA LEU A 158 14.75 -9.96 -0.86
C LEU A 158 14.84 -9.57 -2.34
N LEU A 159 15.83 -10.10 -3.06
CA LEU A 159 16.02 -9.87 -4.50
C LEU A 159 14.86 -10.46 -5.30
N ILE A 160 14.46 -11.71 -5.05
CA ILE A 160 13.36 -12.37 -5.75
C ILE A 160 12.05 -11.58 -5.56
N GLY A 161 11.73 -11.21 -4.33
CA GLY A 161 10.53 -10.43 -4.03
C GLY A 161 10.55 -9.05 -4.69
N TYR A 162 11.72 -8.44 -4.81
CA TYR A 162 11.89 -7.17 -5.52
C TYR A 162 11.71 -7.31 -7.03
N LEU A 163 12.23 -8.37 -7.64
CA LEU A 163 12.02 -8.65 -9.06
C LEU A 163 10.53 -8.91 -9.36
N ILE A 164 9.84 -9.65 -8.49
CA ILE A 164 8.39 -9.86 -8.57
C ILE A 164 7.65 -8.51 -8.46
N ALA A 165 8.02 -7.66 -7.51
CA ALA A 165 7.48 -6.31 -7.40
C ALA A 165 7.71 -5.52 -8.70
N GLY A 166 8.90 -5.64 -9.32
CA GLY A 166 9.23 -5.07 -10.63
C GLY A 166 8.27 -5.49 -11.73
N VAL A 167 7.90 -6.77 -11.81
CA VAL A 167 6.90 -7.26 -12.78
C VAL A 167 5.55 -6.55 -12.59
N PHE A 168 5.08 -6.40 -11.35
CA PHE A 168 3.84 -5.67 -11.05
C PHE A 168 3.93 -4.17 -11.35
N VAL A 169 5.10 -3.56 -11.18
CA VAL A 169 5.35 -2.16 -11.54
C VAL A 169 5.28 -1.96 -13.05
N ILE A 170 5.95 -2.83 -13.82
CA ILE A 170 5.91 -2.79 -15.29
C ILE A 170 4.48 -3.01 -15.78
N TYR A 171 3.76 -3.97 -15.20
CA TYR A 171 2.36 -4.21 -15.51
C TYR A 171 1.48 -2.97 -15.20
N SER A 172 1.73 -2.30 -14.07
CA SER A 172 1.05 -1.05 -13.72
C SER A 172 1.32 0.05 -14.76
N LEU A 173 2.56 0.23 -15.21
CA LEU A 173 2.89 1.17 -16.28
C LEU A 173 2.16 0.85 -17.58
N ALA A 174 2.09 -0.42 -17.98
CA ALA A 174 1.38 -0.84 -19.18
C ALA A 174 -0.12 -0.47 -19.10
N LEU A 175 -0.76 -0.72 -17.97
CA LEU A 175 -2.15 -0.32 -17.73
C LEU A 175 -2.33 1.20 -17.76
N GLN A 176 -1.40 1.95 -17.18
CA GLN A 176 -1.43 3.42 -17.18
C GLN A 176 -1.27 3.98 -18.60
N LEU A 177 -0.38 3.41 -19.41
CA LEU A 177 -0.21 3.80 -20.81
C LEU A 177 -1.49 3.55 -21.63
N GLN A 178 -2.09 2.36 -21.49
CA GLN A 178 -3.38 2.07 -22.14
C GLN A 178 -4.48 3.06 -21.72
N TRP A 179 -4.54 3.40 -20.43
CA TRP A 179 -5.48 4.38 -19.91
C TRP A 179 -5.24 5.79 -20.50
N VAL A 180 -3.99 6.25 -20.58
CA VAL A 180 -3.64 7.55 -21.17
C VAL A 180 -4.03 7.60 -22.65
N VAL A 181 -3.70 6.56 -23.42
CA VAL A 181 -4.05 6.47 -24.85
C VAL A 181 -5.57 6.52 -25.03
N LYS A 182 -6.32 5.73 -24.26
CA LYS A 182 -7.78 5.71 -24.33
C LYS A 182 -8.39 7.07 -23.97
N LYS A 183 -7.87 7.77 -22.96
CA LYS A 183 -8.39 9.08 -22.53
C LYS A 183 -8.08 10.20 -23.53
N ARG A 184 -7.00 10.07 -24.32
CA ARG A 184 -6.57 11.10 -25.28
C ARG A 184 -7.17 10.91 -26.68
N PHE A 185 -7.47 9.68 -27.07
CA PHE A 185 -7.88 9.33 -28.44
C PHE A 185 -9.22 8.58 -28.56
N GLY A 186 -9.90 8.28 -27.46
CA GLY A 186 -11.23 7.65 -27.43
C GLY A 186 -12.26 8.55 -26.77
#